data_AF-A0A2E6SIK2-F1
#
_entry.id   AF-A0A2E6SIK2-F1
#
_cell.length_a   1.000
_cell.length_b   1.000
_cell.length_c   1.000
_cell.angle_alpha   90.00
_cell.angle_beta   90.00
_cell.angle_gamma   90.00
#
_symmetry.space_group_name_H-M   'P 1'
#
loop_
_entity.id
_entity.type
_entity.pdbx_description
1 polymer ?
#
loop_
_entity_poly.entity_id
_entity_poly.type
_entity_poly.pdbx_seq_one_letter_code
_entity_poly.pdbx_strand_id
1 'polypeptide(L)' 'MMRWSTIFLLLLLATVCLMSFIILNLNNSIVSVDLLFSEIEINLGFILLIFFLLGFCISIMLEIFYFLSKKQNKDG' A
#
# COMPACT_ATOMS: atom_id res chain seq x y z
N MET A 1 20.43 -15.72 -16.21
CA MET A 1 20.19 -14.28 -16.39
C MET A 1 18.94 -13.94 -15.58
N MET A 2 19.06 -13.14 -14.51
CA MET A 2 17.87 -12.77 -13.71
C MET A 2 16.86 -12.05 -14.62
N ARG A 3 15.60 -12.49 -14.59
CA ARG A 3 14.56 -11.89 -15.42
C ARG A 3 14.38 -10.46 -14.93
N TRP A 4 14.55 -9.44 -15.76
CA TRP A 4 14.42 -8.02 -15.38
C TRP A 4 13.16 -7.72 -14.53
N SER A 5 12.08 -8.46 -14.78
CA SER A 5 10.85 -8.46 -13.99
C SER A 5 11.04 -8.76 -12.49
N THR A 6 11.95 -9.67 -12.11
CA THR A 6 12.20 -9.98 -10.69
C THR A 6 12.98 -8.87 -9.99
N ILE A 7 13.90 -8.21 -10.70
CA ILE A 7 14.65 -7.06 -10.16
C ILE A 7 13.69 -5.89 -9.91
N PHE A 8 12.79 -5.62 -10.86
CA PHE A 8 11.78 -4.57 -10.71
C PHE A 8 10.84 -4.85 -9.52
N LEU A 9 10.38 -6.10 -9.37
CA LEU A 9 9.53 -6.48 -8.25
C LEU A 9 10.24 -6.33 -6.90
N LEU A 10 11.52 -6.70 -6.83
CA LEU A 10 12.33 -6.53 -5.63
C LEU A 10 12.57 -5.05 -5.29
N LEU A 11 12.80 -4.20 -6.30
CA LEU A 11 12.92 -2.76 -6.13
C LEU A 11 11.63 -2.16 -5.58
N LEU A 12 10.48 -2.55 -6.15
CA LEU A 12 9.16 -2.10 -5.71
C LEU A 12 8.85 -2.51 -4.27
N LEU A 13 9.20 -3.74 -3.88
CA LEU A 13 9.08 -4.19 -2.49
C LEU A 13 9.96 -3.36 -1.56
N ALA A 14 11.22 -3.11 -1.95
CA ALA A 14 12.15 -2.31 -1.16
C ALA A 14 11.66 -0.87 -0.97
N THR A 15 11.09 -0.24 -2.00
CA THR A 15 10.49 1.10 -1.86
C THR A 15 9.28 1.09 -0.95
N VAL A 16 8.39 0.10 -1.03
CA VAL A 16 7.23 0.00 -0.12
C VAL A 16 7.69 -0.15 1.34
N CYS A 17 8.69 -0.99 1.61
CA CYS A 17 9.28 -1.13 2.94
C CYS A 17 9.92 0.18 3.44
N LEU A 18 10.69 0.85 2.58
CA LEU A 18 11.34 2.12 2.91
C LEU A 18 10.31 3.20 3.22
N MET A 19 9.26 3.33 2.41
CA MET A 19 8.17 4.28 2.65
C MET A 19 7.43 3.96 3.95
N SER A 20 7.17 2.69 4.24
CA SER A 20 6.56 2.27 5.51
C SER A 20 7.39 2.69 6.72
N PHE A 21 8.71 2.51 6.65
CA PHE A 21 9.64 2.93 7.70
C PHE A 21 9.65 4.46 7.87
N ILE A 22 9.66 5.22 6.78
CA ILE A 22 9.62 6.68 6.80
C ILE A 22 8.30 7.18 7.42
N ILE A 23 7.17 6.60 7.00
CA ILE A 23 5.85 6.96 7.52
C ILE A 23 5.81 6.80 9.04
N LEU A 24 6.26 5.66 9.57
CA LEU A 24 6.27 5.42 11.01
C LEU A 24 7.19 6.39 11.76
N ASN A 25 8.40 6.63 11.27
CA ASN A 25 9.38 7.44 12.00
C ASN A 25 9.11 8.95 11.95
N LEU A 26 8.54 9.45 10.85
CA LEU A 26 8.22 10.87 10.72
C LEU A 26 6.92 11.25 11.42
N ASN A 27 6.02 10.29 11.62
CA ASN A 27 4.66 10.54 12.13
C ASN A 27 4.46 9.93 13.52
N ASN A 28 5.41 10.17 14.43
CA ASN A 28 5.33 9.69 15.83
C ASN A 28 4.37 10.50 16.72
N SER A 29 3.62 11.46 16.15
CA SER A 29 2.62 12.21 16.90
C SER A 29 1.40 11.36 17.20
N ILE A 30 0.87 11.51 18.42
CA ILE A 30 -0.42 10.97 18.81
C ILE A 30 -1.48 11.99 18.40
N VAL A 31 -2.51 11.52 17.69
CA VAL A 31 -3.62 12.35 17.25
C VAL A 31 -4.92 11.75 17.77
N SER A 32 -5.78 12.59 18.32
CA SER A 32 -7.14 12.27 18.70
C SER A 32 -7.99 12.20 17.42
N VAL A 33 -8.48 11.02 17.09
CA VAL A 33 -9.42 10.81 15.98
C VAL A 33 -10.83 10.73 16.56
N ASP A 34 -11.68 11.66 16.17
CA ASP A 34 -13.11 11.62 16.47
C ASP A 34 -13.82 10.64 15.53
N LEU A 35 -14.15 9.45 16.04
CA LEU A 35 -14.98 8.47 15.35
C LEU A 35 -16.43 8.60 15.82
N LEU A 36 -17.15 9.56 15.23
CA LEU A 36 -18.60 9.86 15.33
C LEU A 36 -19.17 10.12 16.75
N PHE A 37 -18.73 9.38 17.77
CA PHE A 37 -19.06 9.50 19.19
C PHE A 37 -17.92 9.00 20.12
N SER A 38 -16.77 8.63 19.56
CA SER A 38 -15.62 8.08 20.30
C SER A 38 -14.34 8.80 19.90
N GLU A 39 -13.75 9.51 20.85
CA GLU A 39 -12.38 10.02 20.73
C GLU A 39 -11.41 8.86 20.94
N ILE A 40 -10.62 8.52 19.92
CA ILE A 40 -9.59 7.50 20.01
C ILE A 40 -8.24 8.16 19.78
N GLU A 41 -7.36 8.08 20.77
CA GLU A 41 -5.96 8.47 20.63
C GLU A 41 -5.19 7.38 19.89
N ILE A 42 -4.74 7.70 18.67
CA ILE A 42 -3.99 6.77 17.84
C ILE A 42 -2.73 7.46 17.34
N ASN A 43 -1.64 6.70 17.24
CA ASN A 43 -0.42 7.19 16.61
C ASN A 43 -0.67 7.40 15.10
N LEU A 44 -0.43 8.63 14.64
CA LEU A 44 -0.64 9.06 13.26
C LEU A 44 0.08 8.14 12.26
N GLY A 45 1.30 7.73 12.59
CA GLY A 45 2.11 6.85 11.77
C GLY A 45 1.44 5.50 11.51
N PHE A 46 0.76 4.91 12.50
CA PHE A 46 0.04 3.65 12.28
C PHE A 46 -1.18 3.83 11.38
N ILE A 47 -1.95 4.91 11.54
CA ILE A 47 -3.10 5.20 10.66
C ILE A 47 -2.64 5.37 9.22
N LEU A 48 -1.63 6.23 9.01
CA LEU A 48 -1.08 6.49 7.69
C LEU A 48 -0.51 5.22 7.05
N LEU A 49 0.16 4.38 7.85
CA LEU A 49 0.68 3.10 7.37
C LEU A 49 -0.46 2.16 6.91
N ILE A 50 -1.54 2.05 7.67
CA ILE A 50 -2.70 1.23 7.29
C ILE A 50 -3.29 1.71 5.97
N PHE A 51 -3.52 3.01 5.81
CA PHE A 51 -4.04 3.57 4.56
C PHE A 51 -3.08 3.37 3.39
N PHE A 52 -1.78 3.54 3.62
CA PHE A 52 -0.75 3.30 2.60
C PHE A 52 -0.75 1.84 2.12
N LEU A 53 -0.75 0.87 3.04
CA LEU A 53 -0.78 -0.56 2.69
C LEU A 53 -2.10 -0.95 2.03
N LEU A 54 -3.24 -0.46 2.52
CA LEU A 54 -4.54 -0.71 1.90
C LEU A 54 -4.58 -0.17 0.47
N GLY A 55 -4.13 1.07 0.25
CA GLY A 55 -4.05 1.66 -1.07
C GLY A 55 -3.17 0.84 -2.01
N PHE A 56 -1.99 0.41 -1.54
CA PHE A 56 -1.09 -0.45 -2.30
C PHE A 56 -1.72 -1.81 -2.67
N CYS A 57 -2.39 -2.46 -1.73
CA CYS A 57 -3.12 -3.71 -1.99
C CYS A 57 -4.25 -3.52 -3.00
N ILE A 58 -5.02 -2.44 -2.88
CA ILE A 58 -6.10 -2.11 -3.82
C ILE A 58 -5.52 -1.88 -5.23
N SER A 59 -4.41 -1.15 -5.35
CA SER A 59 -3.73 -0.94 -6.64
C SER A 59 -3.30 -2.27 -7.27
N ILE A 60 -2.71 -3.19 -6.50
CA ILE A 60 -2.35 -4.53 -7.01
C ILE A 60 -3.59 -5.30 -7.46
N MET A 61 -4.68 -5.28 -6.67
CA MET A 61 -5.92 -5.97 -7.03
C MET A 61 -6.53 -5.44 -8.33
N LEU A 62 -6.53 -4.12 -8.52
CA LEU A 62 -7.00 -3.48 -9.75
C LEU A 62 -6.13 -3.85 -10.95
N GLU A 63 -4.81 -3.85 -10.78
CA GLU A 63 -3.86 -4.26 -11.82
C GLU A 63 -4.12 -5.72 -12.25
N ILE A 64 -4.29 -6.62 -11.29
CA ILE A 64 -4.62 -8.03 -11.52
C ILE A 64 -5.95 -8.14 -12.28
N PHE A 65 -7.01 -7.47 -11.80
CA PHE A 65 -8.32 -7.50 -12.44
C PHE A 65 -8.26 -6.97 -13.89
N TYR A 66 -7.52 -5.89 -14.12
CA TYR A 66 -7.31 -5.33 -15.46
C TYR A 66 -6.62 -6.32 -16.39
N PHE A 67 -5.55 -6.99 -15.94
CA PHE A 67 -4.86 -8.00 -16.75
C PHE A 67 -5.73 -9.23 -17.02
N LEU A 68 -6.52 -9.69 -16.04
CA LEU A 68 -7.46 -10.80 -16.20
C LEU A 68 -8.56 -10.46 -17.22
N SER A 69 -9.17 -9.28 -17.12
CA SER A 69 -10.20 -8.82 -18.05
C SER A 69 -9.64 -8.63 -19.47
N LYS A 70 -8.44 -8.07 -19.61
CA LYS A 70 -7.77 -7.88 -20.90
C LYS A 70 -7.45 -9.21 -21.61
N LYS A 71 -7.15 -10.27 -20.84
CA LYS A 71 -6.90 -11.60 -21.40
C LYS A 71 -8.17 -12.22 -21.99
N GLN A 72 -9.32 -12.08 -21.32
CA GLN A 72 -10.60 -12.61 -21.81
C GLN A 72 -11.06 -11.94 -23.13
N ASN A 73 -10.76 -10.66 -23.34
CA ASN A 73 -11.10 -9.94 -24.58
C ASN A 73 -10.20 -10.25 -25.80
N LYS A 74 -9.13 -11.04 -25.65
CA LYS A 74 -8.26 -11.44 -26.78
C LYS A 74 -8.53 -12.85 -27.29
N ASP A 75 -9.23 -13.66 -26.51
CA ASP A 75 -9.51 -15.08 -26.79
C ASP A 75 -10.99 -15.31 -27.23
N GLY A 76 -11.73 -14.23 -27.54
CA GLY A 76 -13.13 -14.26 -28.00
C GLY A 76 -13.34 -13.56 -29.33
#